data_AF-A0AAV0UQ39-F1
#
_entry.id   AF-A0AAV0UQ39-F1
#
_cell.length_a   1.000
_cell.length_b   1.000
_cell.length_c   1.000
_cell.angle_alpha   90.00
_cell.angle_beta   90.00
_cell.angle_gamma   90.00
#
_symmetry.space_group_name_H-M   'P 1'
#
loop_
_entity.id
_entity.type
_entity.pdbx_description
1 polymer ?
#
loop_
_entity_poly.entity_id
_entity_poly.type
_entity_poly.pdbx_seq_one_letter_code
_entity_poly.pdbx_strand_id
1 'polypeptide(L)'
;MLQRVWRRLLLVQRKFYFSTSSTNGTRIEDNVTSASSFTYKPVRKLIVGLGNTGDKFTNTRHNIGFIVAQYFLKMYASQVTGRQLQLQHEANNHGNVARFQVTYQQQQQNVADKKYVYPVDDLVNRSSKRAKERTLKEGVPHDQVNVALLLPTTYMNCSGTAVRAFMQSHQWRLKKNPLALNRQDELLVITDDVALPFGECRFKAKGGPGGQNGIRDIIKCVGTERFARLRIGVGAPHWFVGGNTGAPSGTALNKFVLGRFNGDEQAVMPDLLRYTNELLRLYLHRGVALATTYGNSMDLQRYLKQYDASHTTRQ
;
A
#
# COMPACT_ATOMS: atom_id res chain seq x y z
N MET A 1 23.91 43.52 -50.90
CA MET A 1 24.94 42.99 -49.99
C MET A 1 24.21 42.20 -48.90
N LEU A 2 23.61 41.06 -49.26
CA LEU A 2 24.13 39.72 -49.00
C LEU A 2 24.50 39.44 -47.53
N GLN A 3 23.81 38.43 -46.98
CA GLN A 3 24.07 37.58 -45.81
C GLN A 3 23.41 38.01 -44.48
N ARG A 4 22.34 37.31 -44.06
CA ARG A 4 22.29 36.08 -43.20
C ARG A 4 22.17 36.48 -41.71
N VAL A 5 21.35 35.93 -40.81
CA VAL A 5 20.40 34.81 -40.75
C VAL A 5 19.67 34.96 -39.39
N TRP A 6 18.34 34.83 -39.39
CA TRP A 6 17.45 34.26 -38.37
C TRP A 6 17.62 34.52 -36.85
N ARG A 7 16.54 34.98 -36.20
CA ARG A 7 15.60 34.21 -35.32
C ARG A 7 14.64 35.21 -34.64
N ARG A 8 13.32 35.17 -34.90
CA ARG A 8 12.26 34.45 -34.13
C ARG A 8 12.35 34.78 -32.63
N LEU A 9 11.31 35.21 -31.90
CA LEU A 9 9.87 34.97 -31.97
C LEU A 9 9.29 35.74 -30.75
N LEU A 10 8.14 36.40 -30.84
CA LEU A 10 7.19 36.68 -29.73
C LEU A 10 6.12 37.66 -30.22
N LEU A 11 4.84 37.26 -30.18
CA LEU A 11 3.64 38.11 -30.01
C LEU A 11 2.44 37.14 -29.94
N VAL A 12 1.77 37.00 -28.77
CA VAL A 12 0.58 37.78 -28.34
C VAL A 12 -0.68 37.25 -29.07
N GLN A 13 -1.85 37.04 -28.48
CA GLN A 13 -2.42 37.06 -27.13
C GLN A 13 -3.85 36.45 -27.24
N ARG A 14 -4.52 36.20 -26.08
CA ARG A 14 -5.96 36.46 -25.73
C ARG A 14 -7.01 36.57 -26.86
N LYS A 15 -8.29 36.24 -26.72
CA LYS A 15 -9.22 35.70 -25.71
C LYS A 15 -10.60 35.72 -26.42
N PHE A 16 -11.52 34.84 -26.02
CA PHE A 16 -13.00 34.94 -26.15
C PHE A 16 -13.63 34.96 -27.56
N TYR A 17 -14.63 34.10 -27.80
CA TYR A 17 -16.06 34.45 -27.74
C TYR A 17 -16.94 33.21 -28.00
N PHE A 18 -18.05 33.12 -27.28
CA PHE A 18 -19.16 32.20 -27.55
C PHE A 18 -20.03 32.78 -28.68
N SER A 19 -20.51 31.94 -29.60
CA SER A 19 -21.58 32.27 -30.53
C SER A 19 -22.43 31.02 -30.80
N THR A 20 -23.72 31.13 -30.55
CA THR A 20 -24.77 30.18 -30.90
C THR A 20 -25.30 30.47 -32.31
N SER A 21 -25.53 29.44 -33.11
CA SER A 21 -26.46 29.49 -34.25
C SER A 21 -26.97 28.10 -34.58
N SER A 22 -28.31 27.97 -34.62
CA SER A 22 -29.04 26.80 -35.11
C SER A 22 -29.18 26.86 -36.63
N THR A 23 -29.14 25.70 -37.29
CA THR A 23 -29.86 25.44 -38.55
C THR A 23 -30.00 23.93 -38.77
N ASN A 24 -31.17 23.54 -39.26
CA ASN A 24 -31.68 22.19 -39.46
C ASN A 24 -30.94 21.37 -40.55
N GLY A 25 -30.99 20.04 -40.39
CA GLY A 25 -31.20 19.12 -41.50
C GLY A 25 -30.05 18.16 -41.81
N THR A 26 -30.06 16.96 -41.24
CA THR A 26 -30.28 15.67 -41.93
C THR A 26 -29.96 14.52 -41.00
N ARG A 27 -30.86 13.54 -41.03
CA ARG A 27 -30.89 12.35 -40.19
C ARG A 27 -29.91 11.34 -40.78
N ILE A 28 -28.83 11.02 -40.06
CA ILE A 28 -28.10 9.77 -40.24
C ILE A 28 -28.27 8.99 -38.95
N GLU A 29 -29.09 7.95 -39.02
CA GLU A 29 -29.25 6.94 -37.98
C GLU A 29 -28.03 6.01 -38.02
N ASP A 30 -26.97 6.37 -37.29
CA ASP A 30 -25.94 5.40 -36.93
C ASP A 30 -26.24 4.87 -35.53
N ASN A 31 -26.90 3.72 -35.55
CA ASN A 31 -27.11 2.83 -34.42
C ASN A 31 -25.74 2.26 -33.99
N VAL A 32 -24.97 3.01 -33.21
CA VAL A 32 -23.85 2.46 -32.45
C VAL A 32 -24.29 2.35 -31.00
N THR A 33 -24.70 1.15 -30.64
CA THR A 33 -24.88 0.67 -29.28
C THR A 33 -23.54 0.71 -28.55
N SER A 34 -23.06 1.90 -28.17
CA SER A 34 -22.01 2.03 -27.18
C SER A 34 -22.66 1.73 -25.83
N ALA A 35 -22.64 0.45 -25.44
CA ALA A 35 -22.84 0.06 -24.07
C ALA A 35 -21.97 0.99 -23.23
N SER A 36 -22.62 1.88 -22.46
CA SER A 36 -21.97 2.78 -21.54
C SER A 36 -21.14 1.91 -20.61
N SER A 37 -19.83 1.81 -20.86
CA SER A 37 -18.93 1.17 -19.93
C SER A 37 -19.03 2.04 -18.69
N PHE A 38 -19.74 1.55 -17.69
CA PHE A 38 -19.72 2.12 -16.37
C PHE A 38 -18.28 1.96 -15.87
N THR A 39 -17.41 2.87 -16.31
CA THR A 39 -16.03 3.02 -15.84
C THR A 39 -16.16 3.69 -14.49
N TYR A 40 -16.51 2.87 -13.51
CA TYR A 40 -16.69 3.33 -12.16
C TYR A 40 -15.39 3.96 -11.65
N LYS A 41 -15.51 5.02 -10.83
CA LYS A 41 -14.34 5.71 -10.25
C LYS A 41 -13.45 4.72 -9.48
N PRO A 42 -12.10 4.81 -9.62
CA PRO A 42 -11.18 3.97 -8.86
C PRO A 42 -11.40 4.09 -7.36
N VAL A 43 -11.25 2.99 -6.62
CA VAL A 43 -11.29 3.02 -5.15
C VAL A 43 -10.05 3.77 -4.63
N ARG A 44 -10.21 4.52 -3.54
CA ARG A 44 -9.09 5.23 -2.90
C ARG A 44 -8.62 4.47 -1.66
N LYS A 45 -7.31 4.25 -1.55
CA LYS A 45 -6.68 3.57 -0.40
C LYS A 45 -5.55 4.42 0.18
N LEU A 46 -5.64 4.73 1.47
CA LEU A 46 -4.60 5.40 2.24
C LEU A 46 -3.82 4.31 2.95
N ILE A 47 -2.54 4.16 2.61
CA ILE A 47 -1.61 3.26 3.28
C ILE A 47 -0.72 4.12 4.17
N VAL A 48 -0.70 3.81 5.46
CA VAL A 48 0.12 4.52 6.45
C VAL A 48 1.19 3.57 6.97
N GLY A 49 2.46 3.90 6.78
CA GLY A 49 3.55 3.21 7.47
C GLY A 49 3.81 3.88 8.81
N LEU A 50 3.77 3.15 9.92
CA LEU A 50 4.15 3.70 11.23
C LEU A 50 5.66 3.62 11.47
N GLY A 51 6.17 4.60 12.21
CA GLY A 51 7.57 4.75 12.57
C GLY A 51 7.84 6.10 13.23
N ASN A 52 9.07 6.30 13.68
CA ASN A 52 9.60 7.58 14.15
C ASN A 52 10.65 8.13 13.18
N THR A 53 10.69 9.45 13.01
CA THR A 53 11.71 10.15 12.22
C THR A 53 12.98 10.44 13.03
N GLY A 54 14.11 10.52 12.32
CA GLY A 54 15.43 10.82 12.89
C GLY A 54 16.33 9.58 13.01
N ASP A 55 17.63 9.79 12.87
CA ASP A 55 18.63 8.73 12.67
C ASP A 55 18.68 7.69 13.80
N LYS A 56 18.36 8.11 15.03
CA LYS A 56 18.31 7.22 16.19
C LYS A 56 17.24 6.12 16.06
N PHE A 57 16.23 6.30 15.22
CA PHE A 57 15.15 5.33 15.00
C PHE A 57 15.32 4.51 13.72
N THR A 58 16.34 4.81 12.91
CA THR A 58 16.66 4.04 11.71
C THR A 58 16.91 2.58 12.08
N ASN A 59 16.27 1.67 11.33
CA ASN A 59 16.34 0.22 11.52
C ASN A 59 15.92 -0.30 12.90
N THR A 60 15.11 0.47 13.63
CA THR A 60 14.44 -0.01 14.84
C THR A 60 13.20 -0.83 14.51
N ARG A 61 12.81 -1.75 15.40
CA ARG A 61 11.60 -2.58 15.23
C ARG A 61 10.33 -1.75 15.01
N HIS A 62 10.18 -0.65 15.74
CA HIS A 62 9.08 0.31 15.58
C HIS A 62 9.01 1.00 14.21
N ASN A 63 10.11 0.99 13.44
CA ASN A 63 10.17 1.59 12.11
C ASN A 63 9.86 0.59 10.98
N ILE A 64 9.47 -0.66 11.28
CA ILE A 64 9.14 -1.65 10.25
C ILE A 64 8.03 -1.16 9.29
N GLY A 65 7.07 -0.38 9.79
CA GLY A 65 6.03 0.22 8.97
C GLY A 65 6.58 1.20 7.93
N PHE A 66 7.55 2.05 8.32
CA PHE A 66 8.29 2.92 7.39
C PHE A 66 9.09 2.12 6.36
N ILE A 67 9.84 1.12 6.82
CA ILE A 67 10.72 0.30 5.97
C ILE A 67 9.89 -0.39 4.88
N VAL A 68 8.78 -1.03 5.26
CA VAL A 68 7.88 -1.74 4.33
C VAL A 68 7.20 -0.78 3.37
N ALA A 69 6.71 0.38 3.86
CA ALA A 69 6.09 1.39 3.01
C ALA A 69 7.07 1.93 1.95
N GLN A 70 8.31 2.24 2.35
CA GLN A 70 9.34 2.73 1.44
C GLN A 70 9.75 1.67 0.42
N TYR A 71 9.94 0.42 0.87
CA TYR A 71 10.22 -0.69 -0.02
C TYR A 71 9.09 -0.90 -1.05
N PHE A 72 7.84 -0.85 -0.60
CA PHE A 72 6.67 -0.96 -1.45
C PHE A 72 6.63 0.14 -2.53
N LEU A 73 6.88 1.39 -2.13
CA LEU A 73 6.94 2.52 -3.07
C LEU A 73 8.04 2.35 -4.13
N LYS A 74 9.23 1.96 -3.68
CA LYS A 74 10.42 1.86 -4.53
C LYS A 74 10.36 0.66 -5.47
N MET A 75 9.99 -0.51 -4.95
CA MET A 75 10.13 -1.78 -5.67
C MET A 75 8.87 -2.16 -6.44
N TYR A 76 7.69 -1.82 -5.94
CA TYR A 76 6.44 -2.13 -6.64
C TYR A 76 5.85 -0.91 -7.32
N ALA A 77 5.49 0.12 -6.55
CA ALA A 77 4.72 1.23 -7.09
C ALA A 77 5.45 1.97 -8.21
N SER A 78 6.76 2.20 -8.06
CA SER A 78 7.57 2.84 -9.11
C SER A 78 7.67 1.99 -10.38
N GLN A 79 7.80 0.67 -10.23
CA GLN A 79 7.86 -0.25 -11.36
C GLN A 79 6.52 -0.30 -12.12
N VAL A 80 5.40 -0.51 -11.43
CA VAL A 80 4.09 -0.66 -12.09
C VAL A 80 3.55 0.63 -12.68
N THR A 81 4.01 1.78 -12.19
CA THR A 81 3.66 3.09 -12.76
C THR A 81 4.61 3.54 -13.86
N GLY A 82 5.74 2.85 -14.05
CA GLY A 82 6.79 3.24 -14.99
C GLY A 82 7.45 4.58 -14.63
N ARG A 83 7.40 4.99 -13.36
CA ARG A 83 7.89 6.29 -12.88
C ARG A 83 8.69 6.09 -11.59
N GLN A 84 9.77 6.83 -11.42
CA GLN A 84 10.43 6.88 -10.11
C GLN A 84 9.59 7.70 -9.14
N LEU A 85 8.88 7.01 -8.23
CA LEU A 85 8.06 7.66 -7.21
C LEU A 85 8.93 8.03 -6.01
N GLN A 86 8.67 9.21 -5.45
CA GLN A 86 9.35 9.70 -4.26
C GLN A 86 8.33 10.21 -3.25
N LEU A 87 8.70 10.15 -1.99
CA LEU A 87 7.94 10.74 -0.91
C LEU A 87 8.21 12.25 -0.87
N GLN A 88 7.16 13.05 -0.89
CA GLN A 88 7.23 14.50 -0.77
C GLN A 88 6.79 14.91 0.63
N HIS A 89 7.57 15.78 1.28
CA HIS A 89 7.20 16.28 2.58
C HIS A 89 6.00 17.24 2.47
N GLU A 90 4.95 17.00 3.25
CA GLU A 90 3.76 17.82 3.30
C GLU A 90 3.53 18.31 4.73
N ALA A 91 3.96 19.54 5.00
CA ALA A 91 3.87 20.15 6.34
C ALA A 91 2.43 20.13 6.89
N ASN A 92 1.44 20.43 6.05
CA ASN A 92 0.01 20.44 6.42
C ASN A 92 -0.53 19.06 6.78
N ASN A 93 0.11 17.99 6.32
CA ASN A 93 -0.27 16.61 6.64
C ASN A 93 0.68 15.97 7.66
N HIS A 94 1.65 16.73 8.18
CA HIS A 94 2.65 16.29 9.15
C HIS A 94 3.33 14.97 8.74
N GLY A 95 3.67 14.84 7.46
CA GLY A 95 4.12 13.57 6.92
C GLY A 95 4.75 13.67 5.54
N ASN A 96 5.43 12.61 5.15
CA ASN A 96 5.91 12.43 3.80
C ASN A 96 4.90 11.58 3.02
N VAL A 97 4.51 12.05 1.83
CA VAL A 97 3.41 11.49 1.06
C VAL A 97 3.86 11.14 -0.36
N ALA A 98 3.40 10.01 -0.87
CA ALA A 98 3.41 9.70 -2.30
C ALA A 98 1.99 9.36 -2.75
N ARG A 99 1.63 9.80 -3.96
CA ARG A 99 0.33 9.50 -4.56
C ARG A 99 0.54 8.88 -5.94
N PHE A 100 -0.15 7.79 -6.21
CA PHE A 100 -0.05 7.07 -7.47
C PHE A 100 -1.30 6.24 -7.71
N GLN A 101 -1.55 5.86 -8.97
CA GLN A 101 -2.60 4.93 -9.35
C GLN A 101 -1.96 3.61 -9.75
N VAL A 102 -2.52 2.50 -9.27
CA VAL A 102 -2.15 1.16 -9.72
C VAL A 102 -3.33 0.52 -10.41
N THR A 103 -3.04 -0.19 -11.49
CA THR A 103 -4.02 -0.94 -12.27
C THR A 103 -3.62 -2.40 -12.28
N TYR A 104 -4.59 -3.29 -12.06
CA TYR A 104 -4.44 -4.71 -12.26
C TYR A 104 -4.37 -4.97 -13.77
N GLN A 105 -3.16 -5.05 -14.31
CA GLN A 105 -2.96 -5.27 -15.73
C GLN A 105 -3.20 -6.74 -16.08
N GLN A 106 -4.07 -7.03 -17.04
CA GLN A 106 -4.08 -8.30 -17.76
C GLN A 106 -3.22 -8.11 -19.01
N GLN A 107 -2.10 -8.84 -19.14
CA GLN A 107 -1.39 -8.85 -20.41
C GLN A 107 -2.21 -9.63 -21.44
N GLN A 108 -2.60 -8.98 -22.53
CA GLN A 108 -2.83 -9.67 -23.80
C GLN A 108 -1.46 -10.00 -24.42
N GLN A 109 -1.35 -11.19 -25.00
CA GLN A 109 -0.13 -11.91 -25.39
C GLN A 109 0.92 -11.11 -26.19
N ASN A 110 2.21 -11.33 -25.86
CA ASN A 110 3.32 -11.70 -26.77
C ASN A 110 4.68 -11.31 -26.14
N VAL A 111 5.51 -12.28 -25.72
CA VAL A 111 6.99 -12.34 -25.96
C VAL A 111 7.45 -13.77 -25.65
N ALA A 112 8.21 -14.36 -26.58
CA ALA A 112 8.62 -15.75 -26.66
C ALA A 112 9.69 -16.23 -25.66
N ASP A 113 9.82 -15.60 -24.48
CA ASP A 113 10.70 -16.09 -23.42
C ASP A 113 9.91 -16.26 -22.12
N LYS A 114 9.66 -17.52 -21.76
CA LYS A 114 9.07 -17.92 -20.47
C LYS A 114 10.05 -17.59 -19.34
N LYS A 115 10.05 -16.33 -18.90
CA LYS A 115 10.64 -15.90 -17.62
C LYS A 115 9.60 -15.04 -16.93
N TYR A 116 9.03 -15.54 -15.82
CA TYR A 116 8.06 -14.79 -15.02
C TYR A 116 8.74 -13.53 -14.49
N VAL A 117 8.48 -12.39 -15.13
CA VAL A 117 8.88 -11.08 -14.64
C VAL A 117 7.74 -10.59 -13.74
N TYR A 118 8.05 -10.37 -12.46
CA TYR A 118 7.26 -9.52 -11.58
C TYR A 118 6.72 -8.30 -12.37
N PRO A 119 5.40 -7.98 -12.40
CA PRO A 119 4.49 -8.05 -11.26
C PRO A 119 3.00 -8.42 -11.55
N VAL A 120 2.68 -9.42 -12.39
CA VAL A 120 1.26 -9.66 -12.80
C VAL A 120 0.54 -10.80 -12.06
N ASP A 121 1.25 -11.72 -11.38
CA ASP A 121 0.61 -12.81 -10.62
C ASP A 121 0.56 -12.48 -9.11
N ASP A 122 -0.60 -12.69 -8.47
CA ASP A 122 -0.80 -12.48 -7.02
C ASP A 122 -0.92 -13.84 -6.27
N LEU A 123 -0.96 -13.80 -4.93
CA LEU A 123 -1.06 -15.02 -4.12
C LEU A 123 -2.35 -15.82 -4.37
N VAL A 124 -3.44 -15.16 -4.78
CA VAL A 124 -4.72 -15.83 -5.07
C VAL A 124 -4.59 -16.67 -6.34
N ASN A 125 -4.05 -16.09 -7.40
CA ASN A 125 -3.84 -16.80 -8.65
C ASN A 125 -2.84 -17.95 -8.52
N ARG A 126 -1.81 -17.79 -7.67
CA ARG A 126 -0.80 -18.83 -7.41
C ARG A 126 -1.33 -19.98 -6.53
N SER A 127 -2.46 -19.79 -5.85
CA SER A 127 -3.04 -20.82 -4.97
C SER A 127 -3.60 -22.03 -5.72
N SER A 128 -4.17 -21.82 -6.91
CA SER A 128 -4.78 -22.89 -7.71
C SER A 128 -5.07 -22.43 -9.15
N LYS A 129 -5.08 -23.39 -10.09
CA LYS A 129 -5.49 -23.16 -11.49
C LYS A 129 -6.89 -22.55 -11.56
N ARG A 130 -7.83 -23.09 -10.78
CA ARG A 130 -9.23 -22.60 -10.71
C ARG A 130 -9.31 -21.13 -10.27
N ALA A 131 -8.52 -20.71 -9.27
CA ALA A 131 -8.52 -19.32 -8.81
C ALA A 131 -7.94 -18.37 -9.88
N LYS A 132 -6.91 -18.81 -10.60
CA LYS A 132 -6.34 -18.08 -11.72
C LYS A 132 -7.32 -17.95 -12.88
N GLU A 133 -7.95 -19.04 -13.30
CA GLU A 133 -8.99 -19.05 -14.34
C GLU A 133 -10.16 -18.14 -14.00
N ARG A 134 -10.63 -18.17 -12.74
CA ARG A 134 -11.66 -17.23 -12.26
C ARG A 134 -11.21 -15.79 -12.40
N THR A 135 -9.99 -15.45 -12.01
CA THR A 135 -9.46 -14.10 -12.13
C THR A 135 -9.32 -13.65 -13.59
N LEU A 136 -8.94 -14.57 -14.49
CA LEU A 136 -8.88 -14.28 -15.92
C LEU A 136 -10.28 -14.01 -16.50
N LYS A 137 -11.30 -14.76 -16.03
CA LYS A 137 -12.69 -14.62 -16.47
C LYS A 137 -13.40 -13.39 -15.89
N GLU A 138 -13.23 -13.14 -14.59
CA GLU A 138 -14.03 -12.19 -13.81
C GLU A 138 -13.25 -10.93 -13.42
N GLY A 139 -11.92 -10.92 -13.56
CA GLY A 139 -11.05 -9.85 -13.10
C GLY A 139 -10.81 -9.88 -11.58
N VAL A 140 -10.53 -8.71 -11.02
CA VAL A 140 -10.31 -8.50 -9.59
C VAL A 140 -11.32 -7.49 -9.03
N PRO A 141 -11.65 -7.54 -7.72
CA PRO A 141 -12.60 -6.60 -7.12
C PRO A 141 -12.25 -5.12 -7.31
N HIS A 142 -10.97 -4.77 -7.30
CA HIS A 142 -10.47 -3.43 -7.53
C HIS A 142 -9.39 -3.46 -8.60
N ASP A 143 -9.81 -3.34 -9.85
CA ASP A 143 -8.93 -3.30 -11.01
C ASP A 143 -8.11 -2.00 -11.06
N GLN A 144 -8.68 -0.87 -10.64
CA GLN A 144 -7.98 0.40 -10.50
C GLN A 144 -8.05 0.92 -9.07
N VAL A 145 -6.90 1.33 -8.53
CA VAL A 145 -6.77 1.83 -7.16
C VAL A 145 -5.95 3.11 -7.14
N ASN A 146 -6.52 4.18 -6.62
CA ASN A 146 -5.81 5.40 -6.27
C ASN A 146 -5.19 5.23 -4.87
N VAL A 147 -3.87 5.22 -4.78
CA VAL A 147 -3.13 5.02 -3.55
C VAL A 147 -2.54 6.35 -3.08
N ALA A 148 -2.73 6.65 -1.80
CA ALA A 148 -1.90 7.59 -1.07
C ALA A 148 -1.08 6.81 -0.04
N LEU A 149 0.25 6.95 -0.09
CA LEU A 149 1.16 6.39 0.90
C LEU A 149 1.62 7.53 1.81
N LEU A 150 1.42 7.39 3.12
CA LEU A 150 1.76 8.39 4.13
C LEU A 150 2.73 7.79 5.16
N LEU A 151 3.83 8.49 5.39
CA LEU A 151 4.74 8.25 6.52
C LEU A 151 4.70 9.48 7.43
N PRO A 152 3.99 9.42 8.57
CA PRO A 152 3.94 10.53 9.52
C PRO A 152 5.36 10.99 9.90
N THR A 153 5.61 12.29 9.97
CA THR A 153 6.86 12.85 10.51
C THR A 153 6.74 13.26 11.97
N THR A 154 5.62 12.93 12.60
CA THR A 154 5.37 13.06 14.05
C THR A 154 6.06 11.94 14.83
N TYR A 155 6.10 12.06 16.15
CA TYR A 155 6.37 10.89 16.99
C TYR A 155 5.27 9.83 16.86
N MET A 156 5.64 8.57 17.14
CA MET A 156 4.77 7.40 17.04
C MET A 156 3.44 7.62 17.76
N ASN A 157 3.48 8.12 19.00
CA ASN A 157 2.30 8.41 19.82
C ASN A 157 1.49 9.65 19.38
N CYS A 158 1.89 10.31 18.29
CA CYS A 158 1.19 11.43 17.66
C CYS A 158 0.87 11.16 16.18
N SER A 159 0.97 9.90 15.73
CA SER A 159 0.75 9.51 14.32
C SER A 159 -0.68 9.81 13.85
N GLY A 160 -1.66 9.81 14.75
CA GLY A 160 -3.06 10.11 14.48
C GLY A 160 -3.28 11.53 14.00
N THR A 161 -2.45 12.50 14.44
CA THR A 161 -2.49 13.88 13.95
C THR A 161 -2.24 13.94 12.45
N ALA A 162 -1.20 13.27 11.96
CA ALA A 162 -0.88 13.22 10.52
C ALA A 162 -1.98 12.54 9.71
N VAL A 163 -2.46 11.38 10.17
CA VAL A 163 -3.50 10.62 9.49
C VAL A 163 -4.81 11.43 9.42
N ARG A 164 -5.22 12.06 10.52
CA ARG A 164 -6.42 12.90 10.55
C ARG A 164 -6.28 14.11 9.64
N ALA A 165 -5.14 14.81 9.68
CA ALA A 165 -4.88 15.98 8.84
C ALA A 165 -5.00 15.62 7.35
N PHE A 166 -4.36 14.53 6.93
CA PHE A 166 -4.47 14.02 5.57
C PHE A 166 -5.92 13.67 5.19
N MET A 167 -6.62 12.94 6.05
CA MET A 167 -8.00 12.54 5.77
C MET A 167 -8.95 13.75 5.66
N GLN A 168 -8.74 14.79 6.46
CA GLN A 168 -9.53 16.01 6.41
C GLN A 168 -9.25 16.80 5.13
N SER A 169 -7.98 17.06 4.82
CA SER A 169 -7.56 17.86 3.66
C SER A 169 -7.94 17.22 2.32
N HIS A 170 -8.09 15.89 2.27
CA HIS A 170 -8.44 15.14 1.04
C HIS A 170 -9.88 14.63 1.01
N GLN A 171 -10.72 15.06 1.96
CA GLN A 171 -12.12 14.61 2.09
C GLN A 171 -12.23 13.07 2.10
N TRP A 172 -11.33 12.42 2.82
CA TRP A 172 -11.27 10.97 2.96
C TRP A 172 -12.37 10.50 3.93
N ARG A 173 -13.22 9.56 3.50
CA ARG A 173 -14.37 9.08 4.26
C ARG A 173 -14.37 7.56 4.27
N LEU A 174 -13.98 7.01 5.43
CA LEU A 174 -13.86 5.58 5.61
C LEU A 174 -15.22 4.88 5.50
N LYS A 175 -15.20 3.73 4.82
CA LYS A 175 -16.36 2.86 4.75
C LYS A 175 -16.76 2.35 6.14
N LYS A 176 -18.08 2.20 6.35
CA LYS A 176 -18.60 1.63 7.59
C LYS A 176 -18.05 0.22 7.79
N ASN A 177 -18.19 -0.70 6.84
CA ASN A 177 -17.65 -2.05 7.01
C ASN A 177 -16.30 -2.19 6.29
N PRO A 178 -15.16 -2.36 7.00
CA PRO A 178 -13.85 -2.55 6.37
C PRO A 178 -13.79 -3.77 5.42
N LEU A 179 -14.65 -4.77 5.65
CA LEU A 179 -14.73 -5.98 4.82
C LEU A 179 -15.63 -5.82 3.59
N ALA A 180 -16.42 -4.73 3.49
CA ALA A 180 -17.27 -4.52 2.33
C ALA A 180 -16.44 -4.23 1.07
N LEU A 181 -16.74 -4.92 -0.02
CA LEU A 181 -16.16 -4.67 -1.34
C LEU A 181 -16.93 -3.57 -2.07
N ASN A 182 -16.93 -2.37 -1.49
CA ASN A 182 -17.50 -1.17 -2.12
C ASN A 182 -16.38 -0.20 -2.53
N ARG A 183 -16.74 0.95 -3.11
CA ARG A 183 -15.78 1.95 -3.61
C ARG A 183 -15.54 3.13 -2.66
N GLN A 184 -15.95 3.00 -1.40
CA GLN A 184 -15.67 4.01 -0.39
C GLN A 184 -14.20 3.92 0.04
N ASP A 185 -13.70 4.99 0.67
CA ASP A 185 -12.29 5.08 0.97
C ASP A 185 -11.86 4.08 2.05
N GLU A 186 -10.63 3.61 1.92
CA GLU A 186 -10.03 2.69 2.87
C GLU A 186 -8.79 3.28 3.53
N LEU A 187 -8.48 2.78 4.72
CA LEU A 187 -7.25 3.03 5.45
C LEU A 187 -6.63 1.69 5.83
N LEU A 188 -5.37 1.50 5.45
CA LEU A 188 -4.50 0.44 5.93
C LEU A 188 -3.35 1.05 6.73
N VAL A 189 -3.14 0.57 7.95
CA VAL A 189 -1.97 0.95 8.76
C VAL A 189 -1.00 -0.21 8.88
N ILE A 190 0.24 -0.01 8.46
CA ILE A 190 1.35 -0.99 8.56
C ILE A 190 2.08 -0.71 9.87
N THR A 191 2.19 -1.71 10.72
CA THR A 191 2.70 -1.57 12.09
C THR A 191 3.47 -2.80 12.54
N ASP A 192 4.41 -2.61 13.45
CA ASP A 192 5.00 -3.69 14.24
C ASP A 192 3.97 -4.30 15.19
N ASP A 193 4.18 -5.57 15.54
CA ASP A 193 3.43 -6.30 16.56
C ASP A 193 4.39 -7.25 17.30
N VAL A 194 4.57 -7.01 18.60
CA VAL A 194 5.47 -7.81 19.46
C VAL A 194 4.89 -9.17 19.83
N ALA A 195 3.57 -9.34 19.72
CA ALA A 195 2.93 -10.61 20.01
C ALA A 195 3.06 -11.61 18.85
N LEU A 196 3.54 -11.14 17.69
CA LEU A 196 3.78 -11.97 16.52
C LEU A 196 5.28 -12.29 16.40
N PRO A 197 5.65 -13.57 16.21
CA PRO A 197 7.02 -13.96 15.88
C PRO A 197 7.57 -13.20 14.67
N PHE A 198 8.88 -12.96 14.66
CA PHE A 198 9.52 -12.29 13.53
C PHE A 198 9.24 -13.05 12.21
N GLY A 199 8.80 -12.32 11.19
CA GLY A 199 8.42 -12.91 9.90
C GLY A 199 6.94 -13.28 9.75
N GLU A 200 6.16 -13.31 10.84
CA GLU A 200 4.70 -13.44 10.74
C GLU A 200 4.06 -12.11 10.34
N CYS A 201 3.15 -12.12 9.38
CA CYS A 201 2.39 -10.94 8.98
C CYS A 201 0.90 -11.25 9.10
N ARG A 202 0.13 -10.42 9.81
CA ARG A 202 -1.32 -10.63 9.96
C ARG A 202 -2.12 -9.39 9.65
N PHE A 203 -3.12 -9.55 8.80
CA PHE A 203 -4.15 -8.54 8.63
C PHE A 203 -5.16 -8.56 9.77
N LYS A 204 -5.62 -7.37 10.13
CA LYS A 204 -6.78 -7.18 11.02
C LYS A 204 -7.65 -6.09 10.43
N ALA A 205 -8.90 -6.40 10.11
CA ALA A 205 -9.80 -5.46 9.42
C ALA A 205 -10.35 -4.33 10.33
N LYS A 206 -10.37 -4.55 11.65
CA LYS A 206 -10.80 -3.59 12.68
C LYS A 206 -10.35 -4.04 14.08
N GLY A 207 -10.37 -3.15 15.07
CA GLY A 207 -10.28 -3.49 16.51
C GLY A 207 -9.37 -2.56 17.32
N GLY A 208 -9.24 -2.80 18.63
CA GLY A 208 -8.47 -1.92 19.54
C GLY A 208 -6.96 -1.88 19.29
N PRO A 209 -6.22 -1.01 19.97
CA PRO A 209 -4.82 -0.69 19.64
C PRO A 209 -3.80 -1.80 19.86
N GLY A 210 -4.12 -2.83 20.66
CA GLY A 210 -3.22 -3.97 20.88
C GLY A 210 -1.85 -3.58 21.46
N GLY A 211 -1.80 -2.53 22.29
CA GLY A 211 -0.55 -2.04 22.89
C GLY A 211 0.26 -1.09 22.01
N GLN A 212 -0.09 -0.90 20.74
CA GLN A 212 0.66 -0.06 19.82
C GLN A 212 0.24 1.43 19.92
N ASN A 213 1.20 2.31 20.21
CA ASN A 213 0.94 3.72 20.54
C ASN A 213 0.45 4.57 19.35
N GLY A 214 0.98 4.36 18.15
CA GLY A 214 0.51 5.05 16.94
C GLY A 214 -0.90 4.62 16.52
N ILE A 215 -1.24 3.33 16.64
CA ILE A 215 -2.59 2.84 16.42
C ILE A 215 -3.55 3.46 17.44
N ARG A 216 -3.17 3.52 18.72
CA ARG A 216 -3.96 4.17 19.77
C ARG A 216 -4.27 5.62 19.41
N ASP A 217 -3.26 6.36 18.96
CA ASP A 217 -3.43 7.76 18.60
C ASP A 217 -4.25 7.94 17.30
N ILE A 218 -4.07 7.08 16.30
CA ILE A 218 -4.91 7.07 15.09
C ILE A 218 -6.38 6.84 15.44
N ILE A 219 -6.70 5.86 16.29
CA ILE A 219 -8.08 5.61 16.73
C ILE A 219 -8.65 6.86 17.40
N LYS A 220 -7.88 7.49 18.29
CA LYS A 220 -8.28 8.72 18.99
C LYS A 220 -8.56 9.87 18.03
N CYS A 221 -7.65 10.12 17.08
CA CYS A 221 -7.75 11.26 16.17
C CYS A 221 -8.80 11.06 15.07
N VAL A 222 -8.90 9.85 14.50
CA VAL A 222 -9.85 9.51 13.43
C VAL A 222 -11.26 9.21 13.99
N GLY A 223 -11.36 8.79 15.26
CA GLY A 223 -12.63 8.54 15.94
C GLY A 223 -13.25 7.17 15.62
N THR A 224 -12.47 6.22 15.10
CA THR A 224 -12.96 4.87 14.81
C THR A 224 -11.85 3.84 14.80
N GLU A 225 -12.19 2.59 15.11
CA GLU A 225 -11.31 1.42 14.98
C GLU A 225 -11.53 0.65 13.65
N ARG A 226 -12.41 1.16 12.78
CA ARG A 226 -12.90 0.50 11.57
C ARG A 226 -11.97 0.75 10.39
N PHE A 227 -10.70 0.40 10.56
CA PHE A 227 -9.68 0.46 9.52
C PHE A 227 -8.75 -0.75 9.58
N ALA A 228 -8.21 -1.11 8.41
CA ALA A 228 -7.38 -2.30 8.27
C ALA A 228 -5.98 -2.05 8.83
N ARG A 229 -5.32 -3.14 9.26
CA ARG A 229 -3.94 -3.13 9.71
C ARG A 229 -3.19 -4.29 9.11
N LEU A 230 -1.98 -4.05 8.64
CA LEU A 230 -0.98 -5.08 8.39
C LEU A 230 -0.02 -5.07 9.56
N ARG A 231 -0.13 -6.09 10.41
CA ARG A 231 0.70 -6.26 11.61
C ARG A 231 1.88 -7.14 11.25
N ILE A 232 3.09 -6.67 11.52
CA ILE A 232 4.33 -7.37 11.18
C ILE A 232 5.00 -7.76 12.47
N GLY A 233 5.21 -9.06 12.63
CA GLY A 233 5.88 -9.61 13.79
C GLY A 233 7.31 -9.14 13.88
N VAL A 234 7.65 -8.57 15.03
CA VAL A 234 9.01 -8.18 15.40
C VAL A 234 9.58 -9.07 16.49
N GLY A 235 8.84 -10.15 16.81
CA GLY A 235 9.10 -11.00 17.95
C GLY A 235 8.82 -10.30 19.27
N ALA A 236 9.01 -11.05 20.35
CA ALA A 236 8.93 -10.52 21.69
C ALA A 236 10.23 -10.83 22.44
N PRO A 237 10.57 -10.04 23.47
CA PRO A 237 11.62 -10.44 24.38
C PRO A 237 11.21 -11.72 25.12
N HIS A 238 12.19 -12.52 25.55
CA HIS A 238 11.98 -13.85 26.13
C HIS A 238 10.98 -13.89 27.30
N TRP A 239 10.85 -12.79 28.06
CA TRP A 239 9.94 -12.67 29.20
C TRP A 239 8.49 -12.29 28.82
N PHE A 240 8.23 -11.93 27.56
CA PHE A 240 6.91 -11.49 27.11
C PHE A 240 5.99 -12.65 26.67
N VAL A 241 6.56 -13.76 26.18
CA VAL A 241 5.79 -14.94 25.74
C VAL A 241 5.93 -16.05 26.79
N GLY A 242 4.83 -16.36 27.49
CA GLY A 242 4.77 -17.48 28.45
C GLY A 242 5.31 -17.20 29.85
N GLY A 243 5.70 -15.96 30.18
CA GLY A 243 6.27 -15.64 31.49
C GLY A 243 5.23 -15.26 32.55
N ASN A 244 5.00 -16.13 33.54
CA ASN A 244 4.41 -15.76 34.85
C ASN A 244 5.34 -14.85 35.68
N THR A 245 6.53 -14.51 35.18
CA THR A 245 7.61 -13.82 35.90
C THR A 245 7.61 -12.30 35.71
N GLY A 246 6.75 -11.77 34.83
CA GLY A 246 6.71 -10.34 34.52
C GLY A 246 7.98 -9.82 33.84
N ALA A 247 7.97 -8.55 33.43
CA ALA A 247 9.14 -7.92 32.82
C ALA A 247 10.24 -7.70 33.90
N PRO A 248 11.50 -8.10 33.67
CA PRO A 248 12.62 -7.75 34.54
C PRO A 248 12.69 -6.23 34.80
N SER A 249 13.09 -5.82 36.01
CA SER A 249 13.25 -4.41 36.36
C SER A 249 14.10 -3.65 35.34
N GLY A 250 13.55 -2.57 34.78
CA GLY A 250 14.21 -1.74 33.76
C GLY A 250 14.00 -2.17 32.30
N THR A 251 13.32 -3.30 32.06
CA THR A 251 12.98 -3.78 30.70
C THR A 251 11.56 -3.37 30.30
N ALA A 252 11.44 -2.17 29.74
CA ALA A 252 10.16 -1.72 29.18
C ALA A 252 10.00 -2.27 27.76
N LEU A 253 8.80 -2.72 27.41
CA LEU A 253 8.46 -3.10 26.03
C LEU A 253 8.78 -1.97 25.03
N ASN A 254 8.60 -0.72 25.45
CA ASN A 254 8.99 0.48 24.71
C ASN A 254 10.48 0.50 24.35
N LYS A 255 11.38 -0.02 25.19
CA LYS A 255 12.81 -0.11 24.87
C LYS A 255 13.09 -1.20 23.84
N PHE A 256 12.39 -2.33 23.93
CA PHE A 256 12.55 -3.45 22.98
C PHE A 256 12.20 -3.04 21.55
N VAL A 257 11.06 -2.39 21.37
CA VAL A 257 10.59 -1.95 20.04
C VAL A 257 11.42 -0.80 19.47
N LEU A 258 12.10 -0.03 20.31
CA LEU A 258 13.10 0.97 19.89
C LEU A 258 14.49 0.34 19.64
N GLY A 259 14.67 -0.94 19.93
CA GLY A 259 15.88 -1.68 19.59
C GLY A 259 15.98 -1.97 18.10
N ARG A 260 17.20 -1.97 17.57
CA ARG A 260 17.49 -2.34 16.19
C ARG A 260 17.31 -3.83 15.94
N PHE A 261 16.98 -4.19 14.71
CA PHE A 261 17.02 -5.59 14.27
C PHE A 261 18.44 -6.15 14.45
N ASN A 262 18.57 -7.37 14.94
CA ASN A 262 19.85 -8.07 15.07
C ASN A 262 20.36 -8.59 13.72
N GLY A 263 21.55 -9.20 13.68
CA GLY A 263 22.16 -9.68 12.43
C GLY A 263 21.29 -10.68 11.67
N ASP A 264 20.69 -11.63 12.37
CA ASP A 264 19.85 -12.68 11.77
C ASP A 264 18.54 -12.10 11.21
N GLU A 265 17.89 -11.21 11.96
CA GLU A 265 16.69 -10.50 11.52
C GLU A 265 16.98 -9.60 10.31
N GLN A 266 18.14 -8.93 10.29
CA GLN A 266 18.58 -8.12 9.15
C GLN A 266 18.85 -8.97 7.91
N ALA A 267 19.44 -10.17 8.07
CA ALA A 267 19.69 -11.09 6.97
C ALA A 267 18.37 -11.57 6.31
N VAL A 268 17.31 -11.75 7.09
CA VAL A 268 15.98 -12.17 6.62
C VAL A 268 15.10 -11.01 6.13
N MET A 269 15.46 -9.76 6.46
CA MET A 269 14.69 -8.56 6.11
C MET A 269 14.33 -8.46 4.61
N PRO A 270 15.23 -8.71 3.64
CA PRO A 270 14.88 -8.64 2.22
C PRO A 270 13.73 -9.57 1.82
N ASP A 271 13.65 -10.75 2.44
CA ASP A 271 12.63 -11.75 2.18
C ASP A 271 11.29 -11.34 2.79
N LEU A 272 11.32 -10.80 4.02
CA LEU A 272 10.16 -10.20 4.67
C LEU A 272 9.59 -9.03 3.84
N LEU A 273 10.46 -8.21 3.26
CA LEU A 273 10.03 -7.09 2.40
C LEU A 273 9.39 -7.58 1.08
N ARG A 274 9.89 -8.66 0.48
CA ARG A 274 9.21 -9.30 -0.66
C ARG A 274 7.84 -9.86 -0.27
N TYR A 275 7.75 -10.54 0.86
CA TYR A 275 6.50 -11.12 1.33
C TYR A 275 5.44 -10.05 1.67
N THR A 276 5.81 -9.01 2.41
CA THR A 276 4.90 -7.91 2.75
C THR A 276 4.42 -7.16 1.50
N ASN A 277 5.25 -7.03 0.47
CA ASN A 277 4.86 -6.47 -0.81
C ASN A 277 3.77 -7.30 -1.52
N GLU A 278 3.87 -8.64 -1.50
CA GLU A 278 2.79 -9.52 -2.00
C GLU A 278 1.48 -9.32 -1.24
N LEU A 279 1.55 -9.19 0.09
CA LEU A 279 0.38 -8.93 0.93
C LEU A 279 -0.26 -7.58 0.64
N LEU A 280 0.54 -6.53 0.40
CA LEU A 280 0.05 -5.21 0.02
C LEU A 280 -0.63 -5.23 -1.36
N ARG A 281 -0.02 -5.90 -2.35
CA ARG A 281 -0.64 -6.11 -3.68
C ARG A 281 -2.00 -6.81 -3.57
N LEU A 282 -2.07 -7.84 -2.72
CA LEU A 282 -3.31 -8.56 -2.45
C LEU A 282 -4.37 -7.64 -1.82
N TYR A 283 -4.00 -6.86 -0.81
CA TYR A 283 -4.88 -5.88 -0.19
C TYR A 283 -5.40 -4.84 -1.20
N LEU A 284 -4.54 -4.32 -2.07
CA LEU A 284 -4.90 -3.32 -3.07
C LEU A 284 -6.03 -3.82 -3.98
N HIS A 285 -5.83 -4.98 -4.63
CA HIS A 285 -6.72 -5.43 -5.69
C HIS A 285 -7.85 -6.36 -5.24
N ARG A 286 -7.65 -7.12 -4.16
CA ARG A 286 -8.62 -8.12 -3.66
C ARG A 286 -9.34 -7.70 -2.38
N GLY A 287 -8.91 -6.62 -1.74
CA GLY A 287 -9.49 -6.11 -0.51
C GLY A 287 -9.02 -6.85 0.74
N VAL A 288 -9.34 -6.29 1.92
CA VAL A 288 -8.83 -6.77 3.21
C VAL A 288 -9.31 -8.19 3.57
N ALA A 289 -10.49 -8.61 3.10
CA ALA A 289 -11.02 -9.94 3.40
C ALA A 289 -10.11 -11.05 2.86
N LEU A 290 -9.82 -11.02 1.55
CA LEU A 290 -8.89 -11.96 0.93
C LEU A 290 -7.45 -11.77 1.43
N ALA A 291 -7.02 -10.53 1.64
CA ALA A 291 -5.72 -10.26 2.25
C ALA A 291 -5.57 -10.95 3.63
N THR A 292 -6.65 -10.97 4.42
CA THR A 292 -6.71 -11.68 5.72
C THR A 292 -6.65 -13.18 5.55
N THR A 293 -7.39 -13.76 4.60
CA THR A 293 -7.36 -15.21 4.33
C THR A 293 -5.94 -15.70 4.05
N TYR A 294 -5.19 -15.01 3.19
CA TYR A 294 -3.84 -15.43 2.81
C TYR A 294 -2.78 -15.00 3.81
N GLY A 295 -2.81 -13.75 4.28
CA GLY A 295 -1.84 -13.24 5.24
C GLY A 295 -1.89 -13.99 6.57
N ASN A 296 -3.09 -14.37 7.05
CA ASN A 296 -3.20 -14.99 8.36
C ASN A 296 -3.07 -16.52 8.35
N SER A 297 -2.97 -17.14 7.17
CA SER A 297 -2.79 -18.60 7.02
C SER A 297 -1.36 -19.00 6.64
N MET A 298 -0.48 -18.02 6.44
CA MET A 298 0.92 -18.21 6.04
C MET A 298 1.84 -17.35 6.90
N ASP A 299 3.09 -17.77 6.99
CA ASP A 299 4.21 -16.98 7.51
C ASP A 299 5.26 -16.83 6.40
N LEU A 300 6.35 -16.12 6.71
CA LEU A 300 7.45 -15.93 5.77
C LEU A 300 8.07 -17.26 5.30
N GLN A 301 8.28 -18.22 6.21
CA GLN A 301 8.92 -19.50 5.87
C GLN A 301 8.06 -20.32 4.89
N ARG A 302 6.75 -20.39 5.13
CA ARG A 302 5.80 -21.02 4.23
C ARG A 302 5.73 -20.29 2.89
N TYR A 303 5.76 -18.95 2.90
CA TYR A 303 5.80 -18.16 1.67
C TYR A 303 7.03 -18.49 0.83
N LEU A 304 8.22 -18.52 1.44
CA LEU A 304 9.47 -18.84 0.75
C LEU A 304 9.43 -20.27 0.18
N LYS A 305 9.02 -21.25 0.98
CA LYS A 305 8.93 -22.65 0.55
C LYS A 305 7.96 -22.85 -0.63
N GLN A 306 6.83 -22.13 -0.64
CA GLN A 306 5.78 -22.34 -1.64
C GLN A 306 5.97 -21.49 -2.91
N TYR A 307 6.58 -20.31 -2.78
CA TYR A 307 6.50 -19.29 -3.83
C TYR A 307 7.84 -18.64 -4.19
N ASP A 308 8.93 -18.91 -3.46
CA ASP A 308 10.26 -18.41 -3.78
C ASP A 308 11.17 -19.55 -4.24
N ALA A 309 11.31 -19.68 -5.56
CA ALA A 309 12.13 -20.72 -6.19
C ALA A 309 13.62 -20.63 -5.85
N SER A 310 14.10 -19.51 -5.30
CA SER A 310 15.50 -19.34 -4.89
C SER A 310 15.88 -20.19 -3.67
N HIS A 311 14.91 -20.66 -2.88
CA HIS A 311 15.13 -21.53 -1.73
C HIS A 311 14.98 -23.03 -2.04
N THR A 312 14.39 -23.41 -3.18
CA THR A 312 14.21 -24.82 -3.55
C THR A 312 15.53 -25.48 -4.01
N THR A 313 16.60 -24.70 -4.24
CA THR A 313 17.89 -25.21 -4.75
C THR A 313 19.02 -25.21 -3.71
N ARG A 314 18.72 -24.94 -2.42
CA ARG A 314 19.72 -24.92 -1.32
C ARG A 314 19.44 -25.96 -0.23
N GLN A 315 18.91 -27.13 -0.61
CA GLN A 315 18.89 -28.32 0.26
C GLN A 315 19.71 -29.42 -0.39
#